data_AF-A0A2H3JTV6-F1
#
_entry.id   AF-A0A2H3JTV6-F1
#
_cell.length_a   1.000
_cell.length_b   1.000
_cell.length_c   1.000
_cell.angle_alpha   90.00
_cell.angle_beta   90.00
_cell.angle_gamma   90.00
#
_symmetry.space_group_name_H-M   'P 1'
#
loop_
_entity.id
_entity.type
_entity.pdbx_description
1 polymer ?
#
loop_
_entity_poly.entity_id
_entity_poly.type
_entity_poly.pdbx_seq_one_letter_code
_entity_poly.pdbx_strand_id
1 'polypeptide(L)'
;MMGLASIWLFPFALVKTLVAIVGHALGFANVVQQEDHFAPHPSAGFEGYYSRTQLADGGTLAIVFCWVKHAKDRGNLVFLSYAPADEDGPPPFTFELYPERLDAEVLTESTEGLASFVLRASGVGTMTVTPTSVEYAISLPDETLTLNLRLKNRRSWSSSTPLEGPMGSLTHLSPFLPLNWHVYSTGSKCEYIIAFREQTRLGDGRTHLEKNWGKSFPSGWIWSQAFEDDERAISLAGGSALPGVQAYLVGYRSAHYQWDFRPPFSVSIGPLSPFMKVKYSSRDGTVDLEVRTWLRKLIVNIKAPVGSFLGLPAPLPEGHRPRFAFESFRATMYVGLYTRRWPWEEWTCVEADSCGTTREGRPSCALEFGGAFCHLVQEDKKRA
;
A
#
# COMPACT_ATOMS: atom_id res chain seq x y z
N MET A 1 5.38 -26.29 -2.53
CA MET A 1 4.86 -27.39 -1.70
C MET A 1 4.60 -26.85 -0.30
N MET A 2 3.36 -26.88 0.18
CA MET A 2 3.07 -26.66 1.61
C MET A 2 3.55 -27.90 2.37
N GLY A 3 4.51 -27.75 3.29
CA GLY A 3 5.00 -28.87 4.09
C GLY A 3 3.91 -29.42 5.00
N LEU A 4 3.90 -30.73 5.27
CA LEU A 4 2.90 -31.41 6.10
C LEU A 4 2.62 -30.72 7.46
N ALA A 5 3.60 -30.02 8.04
CA ALA A 5 3.42 -29.22 9.26
C ALA A 5 2.43 -28.05 9.12
N SER A 6 2.30 -27.45 7.93
CA SER A 6 1.39 -26.33 7.67
C SER A 6 -0.08 -26.74 7.56
N ILE A 7 -0.36 -28.02 7.30
CA ILE A 7 -1.72 -28.57 7.24
C ILE A 7 -2.33 -28.73 8.64
N TRP A 8 -1.52 -29.06 9.65
CA TRP A 8 -1.99 -29.26 11.03
C TRP A 8 -2.18 -27.96 11.82
N LEU A 9 -1.52 -26.87 11.43
CA LEU A 9 -1.64 -25.56 12.08
C LEU A 9 -2.79 -24.70 11.54
N PHE A 10 -3.28 -25.01 10.34
CA PHE A 10 -4.37 -24.28 9.70
C PHE A 10 -5.68 -24.28 10.52
N PRO A 11 -6.14 -25.40 11.12
CA PRO A 11 -7.31 -25.40 11.99
C PRO A 11 -7.14 -24.48 13.20
N PHE A 12 -5.95 -24.45 13.82
CA PHE A 12 -5.69 -23.60 14.98
C PHE A 12 -5.66 -22.11 14.63
N ALA A 13 -5.09 -21.75 13.48
CA ALA A 13 -5.12 -20.38 12.98
C ALA A 13 -6.57 -19.93 12.68
N LEU A 14 -7.37 -20.81 12.07
CA LEU A 14 -8.78 -20.55 11.79
C LEU A 14 -9.61 -20.42 13.08
N VAL A 15 -9.34 -21.26 14.08
CA VAL A 15 -9.93 -21.15 15.43
C VAL A 15 -9.50 -19.86 16.11
N LYS A 16 -8.22 -19.45 16.04
CA LYS A 16 -7.74 -18.18 16.61
C LYS A 16 -8.40 -16.98 15.94
N THR A 17 -8.54 -17.00 14.61
CA THR A 17 -9.28 -15.98 13.85
C THR A 17 -10.75 -15.98 14.24
N LEU A 18 -11.39 -17.15 14.37
CA LEU A 18 -12.79 -17.27 14.80
C LEU A 18 -12.99 -16.74 16.23
N VAL A 19 -12.11 -17.09 17.17
CA VAL A 19 -12.12 -16.61 18.56
C VAL A 19 -11.88 -15.10 18.61
N ALA A 20 -10.96 -14.56 17.81
CA ALA A 20 -10.76 -13.11 17.71
C ALA A 20 -12.00 -12.39 17.14
N ILE A 21 -12.61 -12.95 16.08
CA ILE A 21 -13.86 -12.43 15.50
C ILE A 21 -15.00 -12.47 16.52
N VAL A 22 -15.18 -13.59 17.23
CA VAL A 22 -16.22 -13.77 18.25
C VAL A 22 -15.95 -12.88 19.46
N GLY A 23 -14.71 -12.79 19.93
CA GLY A 23 -14.29 -11.91 21.02
C GLY A 23 -14.55 -10.44 20.70
N HIS A 24 -14.20 -10.00 19.48
CA HIS A 24 -14.49 -8.65 19.01
C HIS A 24 -16.00 -8.39 18.86
N ALA A 25 -16.77 -9.38 18.40
CA ALA A 25 -18.23 -9.27 18.29
C ALA A 25 -18.93 -9.22 19.65
N LEU A 26 -18.36 -9.85 20.68
CA LEU A 26 -18.91 -9.93 22.03
C LEU A 26 -18.31 -8.91 23.01
N GLY A 27 -17.42 -8.02 22.56
CA GLY A 27 -16.81 -7.00 23.40
C GLY A 27 -15.70 -7.50 24.34
N PHE A 28 -15.25 -8.76 24.18
CA PHE A 28 -14.05 -9.28 24.84
C PHE A 28 -12.82 -8.90 24.01
N ALA A 29 -12.50 -7.61 23.94
CA ALA A 29 -11.22 -7.16 23.39
C ALA A 29 -10.11 -7.43 24.43
N ASN A 30 -8.94 -7.89 23.98
CA ASN A 30 -7.66 -8.00 24.72
C ASN A 30 -7.29 -9.35 25.35
N VAL A 31 -7.43 -10.47 24.63
CA VAL A 31 -6.69 -11.71 25.01
C VAL A 31 -5.48 -11.98 24.11
N VAL A 32 -5.34 -11.26 23.00
CA VAL A 32 -4.18 -11.41 22.09
C VAL A 32 -3.45 -10.08 22.00
N GLN A 33 -2.20 -10.07 22.44
CA GLN A 33 -1.27 -8.97 22.27
C GLN A 33 -1.19 -8.61 20.77
N GLN A 34 -1.37 -7.34 20.46
CA GLN A 34 -1.37 -6.87 19.08
C GLN A 34 0.07 -6.68 18.60
N GLU A 35 0.46 -7.43 17.57
CA GLU A 35 1.79 -7.35 16.97
C GLU A 35 1.93 -6.10 16.08
N ASP A 36 3.10 -5.45 16.13
CA ASP A 36 3.46 -4.40 15.19
C ASP A 36 3.83 -5.00 13.84
N HIS A 37 2.82 -5.17 12.98
CA HIS A 37 3.02 -5.68 11.63
C HIS A 37 3.72 -4.68 10.69
N PHE A 38 4.07 -3.46 11.12
CA PHE A 38 4.92 -2.57 10.33
C PHE A 38 6.42 -2.85 10.56
N ALA A 39 6.81 -3.34 11.73
CA ALA A 39 8.18 -3.79 12.02
C ALA A 39 8.63 -4.94 11.08
N PRO A 40 9.93 -5.04 10.72
CA PRO A 40 10.43 -6.07 9.82
C PRO A 40 10.06 -7.51 10.23
N HIS A 41 9.83 -8.38 9.26
CA HIS A 41 9.54 -9.81 9.46
C HIS A 41 10.74 -10.67 9.00
N PRO A 42 11.61 -11.13 9.92
CA PRO A 42 12.80 -11.92 9.59
C PRO A 42 12.50 -13.25 8.88
N SER A 43 11.26 -13.75 8.93
CA SER A 43 10.84 -14.98 8.25
C SER A 43 10.20 -14.74 6.87
N ALA A 44 9.86 -13.51 6.49
CA ALA A 44 9.24 -13.21 5.21
C ALA A 44 10.22 -13.46 4.04
N GLY A 45 9.74 -14.03 2.94
CA GLY A 45 10.55 -14.29 1.74
C GLY A 45 10.85 -13.02 0.95
N PHE A 46 9.95 -12.04 1.01
CA PHE A 46 10.22 -10.67 0.60
C PHE A 46 9.51 -9.71 1.57
N GLU A 47 10.00 -8.49 1.65
CA GLU A 47 9.36 -7.41 2.37
C GLU A 47 9.70 -6.07 1.72
N GLY A 48 8.72 -5.18 1.63
CA GLY A 48 8.82 -3.90 0.93
C GLY A 48 8.06 -2.81 1.64
N TYR A 49 8.71 -1.67 1.81
CA TYR A 49 8.18 -0.45 2.41
C TYR A 49 7.99 0.58 1.31
N TYR A 50 6.76 1.04 1.12
CA TYR A 50 6.39 2.01 0.10
C TYR A 50 5.89 3.29 0.76
N SER A 51 6.51 4.41 0.39
CA SER A 51 6.08 5.75 0.74
C SER A 51 5.70 6.53 -0.51
N ARG A 52 4.52 7.15 -0.50
CA ARG A 52 4.12 8.16 -1.48
C ARG A 52 3.82 9.46 -0.76
N THR A 53 4.57 10.48 -1.09
CA THR A 53 4.41 11.83 -0.57
C THR A 53 3.79 12.73 -1.62
N GLN A 54 2.63 13.31 -1.30
CA GLN A 54 2.08 14.45 -2.01
C GLN A 54 2.68 15.71 -1.38
N LEU A 55 3.45 16.46 -2.16
CA LEU A 55 4.07 17.70 -1.72
C LEU A 55 3.04 18.83 -1.76
N ALA A 56 3.20 19.83 -0.89
CA ALA A 56 2.31 20.98 -0.79
C ALA A 56 2.28 21.81 -2.09
N ASP A 57 3.37 21.80 -2.84
CA ASP A 57 3.47 22.39 -4.17
C ASP A 57 2.87 21.53 -5.28
N GLY A 58 2.15 20.44 -4.95
CA GLY A 58 1.53 19.52 -5.90
C GLY A 58 2.44 18.44 -6.48
N GLY A 59 3.76 18.49 -6.25
CA GLY A 59 4.67 17.44 -6.70
C GLY A 59 4.41 16.11 -5.99
N THR A 60 4.94 15.02 -6.54
CA THR A 60 4.88 13.69 -5.91
C THR A 60 6.29 13.12 -5.76
N LEU A 61 6.58 12.57 -4.59
CA LEU A 61 7.78 11.79 -4.30
C LEU A 61 7.36 10.37 -3.90
N ALA A 62 7.95 9.36 -4.54
CA ALA A 62 7.76 7.96 -4.19
C ALA A 62 9.09 7.31 -3.81
N ILE A 63 9.09 6.54 -2.73
CA ILE A 63 10.27 5.85 -2.20
C ILE A 63 9.89 4.41 -1.87
N VAL A 64 10.68 3.45 -2.35
CA VAL A 64 10.55 2.03 -1.96
C VAL A 64 11.86 1.52 -1.42
N PHE A 65 11.81 0.82 -0.29
CA PHE A 65 12.89 -0.05 0.20
C PHE A 65 12.34 -1.47 0.20
N CYS A 66 12.91 -2.38 -0.60
CA CYS A 66 12.39 -3.73 -0.71
C CYS A 66 13.51 -4.76 -0.87
N TRP A 67 13.35 -5.93 -0.25
CA TRP A 67 14.23 -7.06 -0.45
C TRP A 67 13.44 -8.34 -0.76
N VAL A 68 14.07 -9.21 -1.53
CA VAL A 68 13.66 -10.58 -1.84
C VAL A 68 14.79 -11.50 -1.40
N LYS A 69 14.53 -12.31 -0.38
CA LYS A 69 15.52 -13.25 0.16
C LYS A 69 15.80 -14.36 -0.85
N HIS A 70 17.09 -14.71 -0.95
CA HIS A 70 17.58 -15.76 -1.85
C HIS A 70 17.28 -15.51 -3.34
N ALA A 71 16.97 -14.27 -3.71
CA ALA A 71 16.91 -13.86 -5.11
C ALA A 71 18.25 -14.12 -5.80
N LYS A 72 18.20 -14.53 -7.06
CA LYS A 72 19.40 -14.82 -7.86
C LYS A 72 20.01 -13.54 -8.41
N ASP A 73 19.17 -12.56 -8.71
CA ASP A 73 19.52 -11.26 -9.24
C ASP A 73 18.56 -10.22 -8.66
N ARG A 74 19.01 -8.96 -8.53
CA ARG A 74 18.16 -7.84 -8.07
C ARG A 74 17.41 -8.15 -6.76
N GLY A 75 18.10 -8.74 -5.79
CA GLY A 75 17.51 -9.14 -4.52
C GLY A 75 17.09 -7.96 -3.65
N ASN A 76 17.81 -6.84 -3.70
CA ASN A 76 17.48 -5.62 -2.97
C ASN A 76 17.10 -4.52 -3.95
N LEU A 77 16.17 -3.66 -3.57
CA LEU A 77 15.69 -2.53 -4.34
C LEU A 77 15.60 -1.30 -3.44
N VAL A 78 16.15 -0.19 -3.93
CA VAL A 78 15.70 1.15 -3.55
C VAL A 78 15.16 1.83 -4.80
N PHE A 79 13.87 2.18 -4.77
CA PHE A 79 13.23 2.94 -5.84
C PHE A 79 12.99 4.37 -5.38
N LEU A 80 13.27 5.34 -6.24
CA LEU A 80 13.03 6.75 -5.98
C LEU A 80 12.41 7.37 -7.23
N SER A 81 11.31 8.09 -7.07
CA SER A 81 10.75 8.88 -8.17
C SER A 81 10.28 10.22 -7.66
N TYR A 82 10.64 11.29 -8.36
CA TYR A 82 10.16 12.64 -8.12
C TYR A 82 9.52 13.19 -9.39
N ALA A 83 8.27 13.61 -9.26
CA ALA A 83 7.52 14.29 -10.30
C ALA A 83 7.12 15.68 -9.77
N PRO A 84 7.78 16.77 -10.18
CA PRO A 84 7.42 18.12 -9.75
C PRO A 84 6.08 18.53 -10.38
N ALA A 85 5.36 19.46 -9.74
CA ALA A 85 4.14 20.04 -10.30
C ALA A 85 4.39 21.16 -11.30
N ASP A 86 5.52 21.85 -11.12
CA ASP A 86 5.96 23.00 -11.90
C ASP A 86 7.40 22.75 -12.39
N GLU A 87 7.90 23.64 -13.26
CA GLU A 87 9.27 23.58 -13.75
C GLU A 87 10.28 24.25 -12.80
N ASP A 88 9.79 24.80 -11.67
CA ASP A 88 10.62 25.49 -10.69
C ASP A 88 11.31 24.48 -9.77
N GLY A 89 12.64 24.40 -9.80
CA GLY A 89 13.42 23.51 -8.94
C GLY A 89 13.85 22.21 -9.61
N PRO A 90 14.21 21.17 -8.83
CA PRO A 90 14.81 19.96 -9.35
C PRO A 90 14.02 19.36 -10.53
N PRO A 91 14.68 18.96 -11.63
CA PRO A 91 14.00 18.26 -12.71
C PRO A 91 13.44 16.92 -12.21
N PRO A 92 12.41 16.37 -12.89
CA PRO A 92 11.90 15.03 -12.56
C PRO A 92 13.02 14.00 -12.65
N PHE A 93 12.99 13.02 -11.76
CA PHE A 93 13.94 11.91 -11.77
C PHE A 93 13.27 10.60 -11.34
N THR A 94 13.84 9.50 -11.82
CA THR A 94 13.50 8.15 -11.38
C THR A 94 14.78 7.33 -11.29
N PHE A 95 15.01 6.71 -10.13
CA PHE A 95 16.15 5.83 -9.88
C PHE A 95 15.66 4.44 -9.46
N GLU A 96 16.13 3.43 -10.19
CA GLU A 96 15.96 2.01 -9.85
C GLU A 96 17.32 1.47 -9.39
N LEU A 97 17.54 1.41 -8.08
CA LEU A 97 18.83 1.05 -7.50
C LEU A 97 18.77 -0.35 -6.90
N TYR A 98 19.80 -1.16 -7.18
CA TYR A 98 19.92 -2.52 -6.66
C TYR A 98 21.14 -2.63 -5.74
N PRO A 99 21.05 -2.13 -4.48
CA PRO A 99 22.19 -2.13 -3.57
C PRO A 99 22.65 -3.56 -3.25
N GLU A 100 23.95 -3.74 -3.01
CA GLU A 100 24.52 -5.04 -2.64
C GLU A 100 23.88 -5.60 -1.36
N ARG A 101 23.64 -4.73 -0.37
CA ARG A 101 23.00 -5.08 0.91
C ARG A 101 21.85 -4.14 1.24
N LEU A 102 20.78 -4.72 1.77
CA LEU A 102 19.69 -4.03 2.42
C LEU A 102 19.39 -4.75 3.73
N ASP A 103 19.82 -4.14 4.84
CA ASP A 103 19.70 -4.72 6.18
C ASP A 103 18.53 -4.07 6.92
N ALA A 104 17.84 -4.85 7.75
CA ALA A 104 16.79 -4.39 8.66
C ALA A 104 17.19 -4.71 10.10
N GLU A 105 17.32 -3.68 10.93
CA GLU A 105 17.74 -3.79 12.33
C GLU A 105 16.64 -3.24 13.24
N VAL A 106 16.09 -4.07 14.12
CA VAL A 106 15.13 -3.65 15.15
C VAL A 106 15.92 -3.11 16.34
N LEU A 107 15.76 -1.83 16.64
CA LEU A 107 16.50 -1.10 17.68
C LEU A 107 15.83 -1.23 19.05
N THR A 108 14.50 -1.29 19.07
CA THR A 108 13.73 -1.45 20.30
C THR A 108 12.48 -2.25 19.98
N GLU A 109 12.38 -3.43 20.57
CA GLU A 109 11.14 -4.22 20.55
C GLU A 109 10.10 -3.52 21.43
N SER A 110 8.89 -3.38 20.91
CA SER A 110 7.75 -2.91 21.70
C SER A 110 6.73 -4.02 21.81
N THR A 111 6.41 -4.40 23.04
CA THR A 111 5.35 -5.37 23.32
C THR A 111 3.97 -4.73 23.30
N GLU A 112 3.86 -3.41 23.43
CA GLU A 112 2.59 -2.69 23.59
C GLU A 112 2.39 -1.56 22.57
N GLY A 113 3.28 -1.45 21.57
CA GLY A 113 3.29 -0.32 20.66
C GLY A 113 4.17 -0.54 19.44
N LEU A 114 4.62 0.57 18.87
CA LEU A 114 5.46 0.57 17.68
C LEU A 114 6.91 0.26 18.03
N ALA A 115 7.51 -0.65 17.26
CA ALA A 115 8.93 -0.91 17.33
C ALA A 115 9.73 0.23 16.67
N SER A 116 10.92 0.49 17.19
CA SER A 116 11.92 1.30 16.49
C SER A 116 12.80 0.40 15.64
N PHE A 117 13.03 0.75 14.38
CA PHE A 117 13.90 -0.03 13.50
C PHE A 117 14.53 0.84 12.43
N VAL A 118 15.57 0.34 11.77
CA VAL A 118 16.25 1.01 10.67
C VAL A 118 16.46 0.06 9.51
N LEU A 119 16.21 0.55 8.30
CA LEU A 119 16.58 -0.09 7.05
C LEU A 119 17.82 0.61 6.50
N ARG A 120 18.84 -0.17 6.10
CA ARG A 120 20.12 0.36 5.58
C ARG A 120 20.41 -0.24 4.22
N ALA A 121 20.36 0.59 3.18
CA ALA A 121 20.72 0.21 1.82
C ALA A 121 22.16 0.68 1.52
N SER A 122 23.07 -0.26 1.32
CA SER A 122 24.49 0.02 1.12
C SER A 122 24.73 0.93 -0.09
N GLY A 123 25.43 2.04 0.10
CA GLY A 123 25.73 3.01 -0.97
C GLY A 123 24.55 3.87 -1.41
N VAL A 124 23.40 3.79 -0.72
CA VAL A 124 22.19 4.53 -1.08
C VAL A 124 21.69 5.39 0.08
N GLY A 125 21.40 4.79 1.24
CA GLY A 125 20.80 5.53 2.34
C GLY A 125 20.03 4.67 3.35
N THR A 126 19.22 5.33 4.17
CA THR A 126 18.50 4.71 5.28
C THR A 126 17.05 5.14 5.37
N MET A 127 16.22 4.27 5.94
CA MET A 127 14.89 4.58 6.47
C MET A 127 14.86 4.23 7.96
N THR A 128 14.72 5.22 8.83
CA THR A 128 14.64 5.04 10.28
C THR A 128 13.20 5.23 10.75
N VAL A 129 12.68 4.28 11.51
CA VAL A 129 11.33 4.30 12.07
C VAL A 129 11.41 4.35 13.58
N THR A 130 10.66 5.27 14.17
CA THR A 130 10.44 5.40 15.61
C THR A 130 8.95 5.45 15.90
N PRO A 131 8.51 5.35 17.17
CA PRO A 131 7.10 5.50 17.51
C PRO A 131 6.46 6.84 17.08
N THR A 132 7.28 7.88 16.83
CA THR A 132 6.79 9.24 16.55
C THR A 132 7.21 9.78 15.19
N SER A 133 8.16 9.15 14.50
CA SER A 133 8.66 9.61 13.20
C SER A 133 9.11 8.48 12.27
N VAL A 134 9.13 8.79 10.97
CA VAL A 134 9.84 8.01 9.95
C VAL A 134 10.74 8.96 9.18
N GLU A 135 12.02 8.61 9.03
CA GLU A 135 13.04 9.48 8.46
C GLU A 135 13.82 8.75 7.36
N TYR A 136 13.80 9.31 6.16
CA TYR A 136 14.61 8.88 5.03
C TYR A 136 15.81 9.82 4.91
N ALA A 137 17.00 9.24 4.73
CA ALA A 137 18.23 9.94 4.41
C ALA A 137 18.93 9.19 3.28
N ILE A 138 18.90 9.77 2.08
CA ILE A 138 19.38 9.15 0.84
C ILE A 138 20.38 10.07 0.17
N SER A 139 21.51 9.52 -0.27
CA SER A 139 22.56 10.25 -0.95
C SER A 139 23.13 9.39 -2.07
N LEU A 140 23.07 9.93 -3.29
CA LEU A 140 23.66 9.34 -4.50
C LEU A 140 24.65 10.37 -5.07
N PRO A 141 25.92 10.36 -4.62
CA PRO A 141 26.91 11.37 -5.03
C PRO A 141 27.13 11.40 -6.55
N ASP A 142 27.19 10.22 -7.18
CA ASP A 142 27.40 10.09 -8.63
C ASP A 142 26.24 10.68 -9.45
N GLU A 143 25.04 10.68 -8.89
CA GLU A 143 23.85 11.27 -9.50
C GLU A 143 23.61 12.72 -9.04
N THR A 144 24.46 13.25 -8.17
CA THR A 144 24.28 14.56 -7.51
C THR A 144 22.96 14.70 -6.77
N LEU A 145 22.44 13.60 -6.19
CA LEU A 145 21.19 13.58 -5.43
C LEU A 145 21.44 13.51 -3.93
N THR A 146 20.76 14.35 -3.16
CA THR A 146 20.56 14.18 -1.72
C THR A 146 19.08 14.40 -1.40
N LEU A 147 18.49 13.46 -0.67
CA LEU A 147 17.08 13.49 -0.28
C LEU A 147 16.96 13.23 1.22
N ASN A 148 16.33 14.15 1.93
CA ASN A 148 15.88 13.95 3.30
C ASN A 148 14.36 14.10 3.33
N LEU A 149 13.67 13.14 3.95
CA LEU A 149 12.21 13.18 4.12
C LEU A 149 11.88 12.73 5.54
N ARG A 150 11.17 13.56 6.29
CA ARG A 150 10.82 13.30 7.69
C ARG A 150 9.32 13.34 7.87
N LEU A 151 8.72 12.20 8.19
CA LEU A 151 7.31 12.07 8.53
C LEU A 151 7.12 12.23 10.04
N LYS A 152 6.11 12.99 10.43
CA LYS A 152 5.65 13.21 11.80
C LYS A 152 4.14 13.11 11.86
N ASN A 153 3.58 13.08 13.07
CA ASN A 153 2.13 13.09 13.30
C ASN A 153 1.41 11.99 12.51
N ARG A 154 1.81 10.75 12.75
CA ARG A 154 1.29 9.58 12.04
C ARG A 154 -0.23 9.57 12.06
N ARG A 155 -0.82 9.45 10.87
CA ARG A 155 -2.25 9.16 10.72
C ARG A 155 -2.45 7.67 10.54
N SER A 156 -2.65 6.96 11.64
CA SER A 156 -2.85 5.51 11.61
C SER A 156 -4.10 5.13 10.82
N TRP A 157 -4.15 3.87 10.38
CA TRP A 157 -5.31 3.27 9.74
C TRP A 157 -6.57 3.32 10.60
N SER A 158 -6.41 3.22 11.92
CA SER A 158 -7.47 3.28 12.92
C SER A 158 -6.97 4.08 14.13
N SER A 159 -7.78 4.99 14.65
CA SER A 159 -7.43 5.77 15.84
C SER A 159 -7.59 4.96 17.13
N SER A 160 -8.54 4.02 17.15
CA SER A 160 -8.79 3.14 18.30
C SER A 160 -7.81 1.95 18.36
N THR A 161 -7.29 1.53 17.20
CA THR A 161 -6.39 0.37 17.08
C THR A 161 -5.20 0.73 16.17
N PRO A 162 -4.24 1.55 16.63
CA PRO A 162 -3.23 2.18 15.76
C PRO A 162 -2.17 1.25 15.16
N LEU A 163 -2.14 -0.02 15.57
CA LEU A 163 -1.30 -1.07 14.99
C LEU A 163 -2.07 -1.94 13.97
N GLU A 164 -3.38 -1.74 13.80
CA GLU A 164 -4.14 -2.47 12.78
C GLU A 164 -3.93 -1.85 11.40
N GLY A 165 -4.07 -2.68 10.37
CA GLY A 165 -4.10 -2.24 8.98
C GLY A 165 -5.34 -2.76 8.24
N PRO A 166 -5.35 -2.64 6.90
CA PRO A 166 -6.46 -3.08 6.05
C PRO A 166 -6.77 -4.58 6.17
N MET A 167 -5.86 -5.40 6.67
CA MET A 167 -6.11 -6.82 6.92
C MET A 167 -6.95 -7.09 8.18
N GLY A 168 -6.91 -6.21 9.19
CA GLY A 168 -7.58 -6.45 10.48
C GLY A 168 -7.22 -7.82 11.05
N SER A 169 -8.21 -8.58 11.55
CA SER A 169 -8.02 -9.93 12.09
C SER A 169 -7.48 -10.98 11.10
N LEU A 170 -7.47 -10.69 9.80
CA LEU A 170 -6.84 -11.57 8.80
C LEU A 170 -5.31 -11.63 8.95
N THR A 171 -4.69 -10.67 9.66
CA THR A 171 -3.24 -10.73 9.93
C THR A 171 -2.85 -11.98 10.73
N HIS A 172 -3.75 -12.56 11.52
CA HIS A 172 -3.49 -13.85 12.19
C HIS A 172 -3.27 -15.01 11.22
N LEU A 173 -3.69 -14.87 9.95
CA LEU A 173 -3.44 -15.82 8.88
C LEU A 173 -2.19 -15.48 8.06
N SER A 174 -1.47 -14.42 8.40
CA SER A 174 -0.30 -13.90 7.67
C SER A 174 0.74 -14.96 7.28
N PRO A 175 1.11 -15.93 8.15
CA PRO A 175 2.05 -17.00 7.78
C PRO A 175 1.57 -17.92 6.63
N PHE A 176 0.27 -17.97 6.36
CA PHE A 176 -0.35 -18.83 5.35
C PHE A 176 -0.71 -18.08 4.07
N LEU A 177 -0.72 -16.75 4.11
CA LEU A 177 -1.03 -15.92 2.96
C LEU A 177 0.21 -15.76 2.06
N PRO A 178 0.05 -15.78 0.72
CA PRO A 178 1.17 -15.58 -0.19
C PRO A 178 1.73 -14.16 -0.12
N LEU A 179 0.86 -13.20 0.23
CA LEU A 179 1.14 -11.79 0.31
C LEU A 179 0.29 -11.16 1.43
N ASN A 180 0.92 -10.31 2.21
CA ASN A 180 0.30 -9.48 3.23
C ASN A 180 0.46 -8.00 2.87
N TRP A 181 -0.42 -7.16 3.40
CA TRP A 181 -0.44 -5.73 3.15
C TRP A 181 -0.87 -4.97 4.40
N HIS A 182 -0.10 -3.95 4.75
CA HIS A 182 -0.34 -3.12 5.92
C HIS A 182 -0.16 -1.65 5.57
N VAL A 183 -1.20 -0.84 5.78
CA VAL A 183 -1.13 0.62 5.68
C VAL A 183 -0.77 1.16 7.05
N TYR A 184 0.45 1.64 7.19
CA TYR A 184 0.97 2.22 8.43
C TYR A 184 0.48 3.65 8.64
N SER A 185 0.41 4.42 7.57
CA SER A 185 -0.13 5.77 7.58
C SER A 185 -0.92 6.08 6.31
N THR A 186 -2.08 6.69 6.48
CA THR A 186 -2.93 7.16 5.37
C THR A 186 -2.61 8.59 4.94
N GLY A 187 -1.69 9.29 5.63
CA GLY A 187 -1.36 10.69 5.34
C GLY A 187 -0.63 11.40 6.47
N SER A 188 0.54 10.88 6.89
CA SER A 188 1.41 11.55 7.87
C SER A 188 1.87 12.90 7.32
N LYS A 189 1.97 13.93 8.16
CA LYS A 189 2.65 15.18 7.74
C LYS A 189 4.13 14.88 7.50
N CYS A 190 4.74 15.56 6.54
CA CYS A 190 6.17 15.44 6.32
C CYS A 190 6.84 16.76 5.95
N GLU A 191 8.12 16.85 6.26
CA GLU A 191 9.06 17.88 5.82
C GLU A 191 10.08 17.20 4.89
N TYR A 192 10.52 17.88 3.83
CA TYR A 192 11.47 17.31 2.87
C TYR A 192 12.53 18.32 2.43
N ILE A 193 13.68 17.78 2.00
CA ILE A 193 14.73 18.50 1.28
C ILE A 193 15.19 17.59 0.14
N ILE A 194 15.05 18.06 -1.09
CA ILE A 194 15.54 17.42 -2.33
C ILE A 194 16.61 18.33 -2.92
N ALA A 195 17.84 17.87 -2.99
CA ALA A 195 18.90 18.51 -3.75
C ALA A 195 19.29 17.59 -4.92
N PHE A 196 19.15 18.07 -6.15
CA PHE A 196 19.46 17.32 -7.36
C PHE A 196 19.96 18.24 -8.46
N ARG A 197 21.13 17.93 -9.05
CA ARG A 197 21.75 18.69 -10.16
C ARG A 197 21.79 20.20 -9.88
N GLU A 198 22.40 20.57 -8.76
CA GLU A 198 22.58 21.96 -8.29
C GLU A 198 21.30 22.71 -7.89
N GLN A 199 20.13 22.10 -8.06
CA GLN A 199 18.86 22.65 -7.62
C GLN A 199 18.46 22.05 -6.28
N THR A 200 17.95 22.89 -5.38
CA THR A 200 17.46 22.45 -4.08
C THR A 200 16.02 22.91 -3.89
N ARG A 201 15.18 22.00 -3.44
CA ARG A 201 13.80 22.26 -3.03
C ARG A 201 13.58 21.75 -1.63
N LEU A 202 12.93 22.55 -0.82
CA LEU A 202 12.51 22.21 0.53
C LEU A 202 11.04 22.54 0.68
N GLY A 203 10.36 21.80 1.54
CA GLY A 203 8.97 22.08 1.82
C GLY A 203 8.31 21.01 2.67
N ASP A 204 6.99 21.02 2.63
CA ASP A 204 6.15 20.13 3.40
C ASP A 204 5.24 19.32 2.48
N GLY A 205 4.61 18.30 3.04
CA GLY A 205 3.64 17.48 2.34
C GLY A 205 2.92 16.51 3.26
N ARG A 206 2.27 15.54 2.63
CA ARG A 206 1.59 14.43 3.29
C ARG A 206 2.01 13.11 2.67
N THR A 207 2.30 12.13 3.50
CA THR A 207 2.83 10.83 3.06
C THR A 207 1.92 9.69 3.47
N HIS A 208 1.49 8.93 2.46
CA HIS A 208 0.99 7.57 2.63
C HIS A 208 2.15 6.62 2.77
N LEU A 209 2.09 5.74 3.76
CA LEU A 209 3.14 4.78 4.04
C LEU A 209 2.54 3.40 4.31
N GLU A 210 3.02 2.43 3.57
CA GLU A 210 2.57 1.04 3.66
C GLU A 210 3.72 0.05 3.56
N LYS A 211 3.39 -1.20 3.85
CA LYS A 211 4.30 -2.33 3.78
C LYS A 211 3.62 -3.55 3.19
N ASN A 212 4.37 -4.29 2.38
CA ASN A 212 4.02 -5.63 1.93
C ASN A 212 5.07 -6.63 2.42
N TRP A 213 4.63 -7.84 2.76
CA TRP A 213 5.54 -8.94 3.05
C TRP A 213 4.90 -10.27 2.69
N GLY A 214 5.72 -11.26 2.33
CA GLY A 214 5.20 -12.58 1.95
C GLY A 214 6.21 -13.38 1.14
N LYS A 215 5.72 -14.11 0.14
CA LYS A 215 6.54 -14.93 -0.76
C LYS A 215 6.85 -14.20 -2.07
N SER A 216 5.85 -13.56 -2.66
CA SER A 216 5.97 -12.75 -3.87
C SER A 216 4.70 -11.95 -4.10
N PHE A 217 4.75 -10.98 -5.01
CA PHE A 217 3.53 -10.37 -5.54
C PHE A 217 2.70 -11.37 -6.38
N PRO A 218 1.38 -11.15 -6.49
CA PRO A 218 0.50 -12.00 -7.28
C PRO A 218 0.75 -11.86 -8.78
N SER A 219 0.13 -12.74 -9.56
CA SER A 219 0.23 -12.73 -11.03
C SER A 219 -0.41 -11.50 -11.68
N GLY A 220 -1.34 -10.83 -11.01
CA GLY A 220 -1.92 -9.57 -11.44
C GLY A 220 -2.75 -8.92 -10.32
N TRP A 221 -2.65 -7.60 -10.21
CA TRP A 221 -3.29 -6.82 -9.14
C TRP A 221 -3.60 -5.39 -9.57
N ILE A 222 -4.45 -4.76 -8.76
CA ILE A 222 -4.73 -3.33 -8.72
C ILE A 222 -4.39 -2.84 -7.32
N TRP A 223 -3.68 -1.73 -7.26
CA TRP A 223 -3.49 -0.96 -6.04
C TRP A 223 -3.91 0.48 -6.32
N SER A 224 -4.52 1.13 -5.34
CA SER A 224 -4.83 2.54 -5.44
C SER A 224 -5.00 3.16 -4.07
N GLN A 225 -4.70 4.44 -4.02
CA GLN A 225 -4.66 5.20 -2.80
C GLN A 225 -5.04 6.64 -3.09
N ALA A 226 -5.79 7.25 -2.18
CA ALA A 226 -6.13 8.66 -2.22
C ALA A 226 -6.23 9.21 -0.81
N PHE A 227 -5.80 10.45 -0.63
CA PHE A 227 -5.80 11.12 0.66
C PHE A 227 -5.88 12.64 0.46
N GLU A 228 -6.53 13.27 1.42
CA GLU A 228 -6.76 14.71 1.43
C GLU A 228 -6.12 15.35 2.66
N ASP A 229 -6.16 16.69 2.70
CA ASP A 229 -5.67 17.47 3.83
C ASP A 229 -6.51 17.29 5.10
N ASP A 230 -7.78 16.91 4.94
CA ASP A 230 -8.74 16.67 6.01
C ASP A 230 -8.66 15.22 6.52
N GLU A 231 -9.77 14.56 6.89
CA GLU A 231 -9.82 13.14 7.28
C GLU A 231 -10.14 12.12 6.20
N ARG A 232 -10.34 12.58 4.96
CA ARG A 232 -10.69 11.71 3.88
C ARG A 232 -9.47 10.96 3.35
N ALA A 233 -9.54 9.64 3.38
CA ALA A 233 -8.54 8.77 2.78
C ALA A 233 -9.16 7.43 2.37
N ILE A 234 -8.60 6.83 1.33
CA ILE A 234 -8.95 5.49 0.89
C ILE A 234 -7.69 4.77 0.44
N SER A 235 -7.63 3.48 0.73
CA SER A 235 -6.60 2.60 0.23
C SER A 235 -7.24 1.30 -0.19
N LEU A 236 -6.86 0.80 -1.35
CA LEU A 236 -7.31 -0.48 -1.88
C LEU A 236 -6.16 -1.23 -2.51
N ALA A 237 -6.08 -2.52 -2.21
CA ALA A 237 -5.16 -3.44 -2.86
C ALA A 237 -5.86 -4.78 -3.06
N GLY A 238 -5.74 -5.34 -4.25
CA GLY A 238 -6.32 -6.65 -4.53
C GLY A 238 -6.15 -7.10 -5.96
N GLY A 239 -6.55 -8.34 -6.21
CA GLY A 239 -6.35 -8.99 -7.50
C GLY A 239 -6.29 -10.50 -7.34
N SER A 240 -5.45 -11.14 -8.15
CA SER A 240 -5.35 -12.60 -8.21
C SER A 240 -4.72 -13.17 -6.93
N ALA A 241 -5.55 -13.65 -6.01
CA ALA A 241 -5.09 -14.18 -4.72
C ALA A 241 -4.65 -15.65 -4.83
N LEU A 242 -5.46 -16.45 -5.53
CA LEU A 242 -5.21 -17.88 -5.83
C LEU A 242 -5.74 -18.17 -7.24
N PRO A 243 -5.39 -19.31 -7.87
CA PRO A 243 -5.97 -19.70 -9.15
C PRO A 243 -7.51 -19.67 -9.12
N GLY A 244 -8.12 -18.80 -9.92
CA GLY A 244 -9.57 -18.61 -9.98
C GLY A 244 -10.18 -17.79 -8.84
N VAL A 245 -9.38 -17.22 -7.93
CA VAL A 245 -9.86 -16.41 -6.80
C VAL A 245 -9.30 -15.00 -6.90
N GLN A 246 -10.18 -14.00 -6.87
CA GLN A 246 -9.75 -12.62 -6.63
C GLN A 246 -10.18 -12.15 -5.25
N ALA A 247 -9.32 -11.40 -4.58
CA ALA A 247 -9.62 -10.82 -3.28
C ALA A 247 -9.10 -9.38 -3.21
N TYR A 248 -9.84 -8.53 -2.52
CA TYR A 248 -9.49 -7.14 -2.28
C TYR A 248 -9.54 -6.80 -0.79
N LEU A 249 -8.63 -5.93 -0.36
CA LEU A 249 -8.71 -5.21 0.90
C LEU A 249 -8.97 -3.76 0.55
N VAL A 250 -10.03 -3.20 1.11
CA VAL A 250 -10.44 -1.81 0.83
C VAL A 250 -10.78 -1.17 2.16
N GLY A 251 -10.25 0.01 2.43
CA GLY A 251 -10.71 0.81 3.55
C GLY A 251 -10.87 2.27 3.19
N TYR A 252 -11.96 2.84 3.69
CA TYR A 252 -12.33 4.24 3.54
C TYR A 252 -12.38 4.91 4.90
N ARG A 253 -11.89 6.14 4.96
CA ARG A 253 -11.76 6.98 6.14
C ARG A 253 -12.33 8.35 5.80
N SER A 254 -13.19 8.87 6.66
CA SER A 254 -13.61 10.26 6.72
C SER A 254 -13.91 10.64 8.17
N ALA A 255 -14.26 11.89 8.41
CA ALA A 255 -14.66 12.38 9.74
C ALA A 255 -15.86 11.60 10.31
N HIS A 256 -16.68 10.99 9.45
CA HIS A 256 -17.91 10.29 9.84
C HIS A 256 -17.85 8.77 9.66
N TYR A 257 -17.03 8.27 8.73
CA TYR A 257 -17.03 6.85 8.39
C TYR A 257 -15.64 6.21 8.43
N GLN A 258 -15.60 5.04 9.03
CA GLN A 258 -14.42 4.19 9.19
C GLN A 258 -14.81 2.80 8.68
N TRP A 259 -14.74 2.60 7.36
CA TRP A 259 -15.25 1.39 6.71
C TRP A 259 -14.13 0.56 6.14
N ASP A 260 -14.19 -0.74 6.42
CA ASP A 260 -13.31 -1.73 5.82
C ASP A 260 -14.13 -2.82 5.14
N PHE A 261 -13.69 -3.21 3.95
CA PHE A 261 -14.21 -4.35 3.20
C PHE A 261 -13.07 -5.35 3.00
N ARG A 262 -13.32 -6.57 3.47
CA ARG A 262 -12.37 -7.68 3.51
C ARG A 262 -13.09 -8.96 3.08
N PRO A 263 -12.38 -10.03 2.68
CA PRO A 263 -12.98 -11.34 2.54
C PRO A 263 -13.78 -11.71 3.81
N PRO A 264 -14.97 -12.31 3.67
CA PRO A 264 -15.53 -12.90 2.44
C PRO A 264 -16.36 -11.94 1.56
N PHE A 265 -16.51 -10.65 1.91
CA PHE A 265 -17.35 -9.72 1.14
C PHE A 265 -16.64 -9.14 -0.09
N SER A 266 -15.32 -9.14 -0.10
CA SER A 266 -14.49 -8.64 -1.19
C SER A 266 -13.72 -9.78 -1.89
N VAL A 267 -14.40 -10.91 -2.12
CA VAL A 267 -13.85 -12.07 -2.82
C VAL A 267 -14.71 -12.46 -4.01
N SER A 268 -14.08 -12.94 -5.07
CA SER A 268 -14.71 -13.65 -6.17
C SER A 268 -14.07 -15.02 -6.37
N ILE A 269 -14.88 -16.02 -6.74
CA ILE A 269 -14.44 -17.38 -7.07
C ILE A 269 -14.98 -17.71 -8.47
N GLY A 270 -14.10 -17.70 -9.46
CA GLY A 270 -14.47 -17.78 -10.86
C GLY A 270 -15.45 -16.64 -11.23
N PRO A 271 -16.62 -16.96 -11.80
CA PRO A 271 -17.64 -15.95 -12.11
C PRO A 271 -18.50 -15.53 -10.92
N LEU A 272 -18.40 -16.22 -9.76
CA LEU A 272 -19.24 -15.96 -8.60
C LEU A 272 -18.65 -14.86 -7.74
N SER A 273 -19.35 -13.73 -7.64
CA SER A 273 -18.96 -12.58 -6.84
C SER A 273 -20.19 -11.87 -6.27
N PRO A 274 -20.82 -12.41 -5.20
CA PRO A 274 -22.13 -11.92 -4.72
C PRO A 274 -22.09 -10.50 -4.13
N PHE A 275 -20.92 -10.08 -3.67
CA PHE A 275 -20.71 -8.87 -2.89
C PHE A 275 -19.70 -7.90 -3.50
N MET A 276 -19.08 -8.27 -4.62
CA MET A 276 -18.04 -7.47 -5.25
C MET A 276 -18.21 -7.47 -6.77
N LYS A 277 -17.96 -6.34 -7.41
CA LYS A 277 -17.78 -6.25 -8.86
C LYS A 277 -16.56 -5.39 -9.11
N VAL A 278 -15.66 -5.87 -9.96
CA VAL A 278 -14.48 -5.13 -10.39
C VAL A 278 -14.47 -5.10 -11.90
N LYS A 279 -14.41 -3.90 -12.48
CA LYS A 279 -14.12 -3.69 -13.89
C LYS A 279 -12.87 -2.82 -13.96
N TYR A 280 -11.99 -3.12 -14.88
CA TYR A 280 -10.78 -2.33 -15.06
C TYR A 280 -10.31 -2.38 -16.51
N SER A 281 -9.63 -1.32 -16.92
CA SER A 281 -8.92 -1.26 -18.19
C SER A 281 -7.62 -0.50 -17.97
N SER A 282 -6.50 -1.22 -17.95
CA SER A 282 -5.19 -0.56 -17.87
C SER A 282 -4.87 0.22 -19.15
N ARG A 283 -5.52 -0.08 -20.28
CA ARG A 283 -5.39 0.69 -21.53
C ARG A 283 -6.08 2.05 -21.45
N ASP A 284 -7.18 2.12 -20.70
CA ASP A 284 -7.94 3.36 -20.50
C ASP A 284 -7.59 4.06 -19.18
N GLY A 285 -6.76 3.42 -18.35
CA GLY A 285 -6.38 3.90 -17.02
C GLY A 285 -7.55 3.93 -16.04
N THR A 286 -8.51 2.99 -16.12
CA THR A 286 -9.74 3.02 -15.33
C THR A 286 -9.93 1.80 -14.43
N VAL A 287 -10.54 2.02 -13.26
CA VAL A 287 -11.02 0.99 -12.34
C VAL A 287 -12.39 1.38 -11.79
N ASP A 288 -13.36 0.49 -11.90
CA ASP A 288 -14.65 0.58 -11.21
C ASP A 288 -14.78 -0.59 -10.24
N LEU A 289 -14.92 -0.27 -8.95
CA LEU A 289 -15.08 -1.24 -7.87
C LEU A 289 -16.40 -0.97 -7.14
N GLU A 290 -17.26 -1.97 -7.08
CA GLU A 290 -18.40 -2.02 -6.18
C GLU A 290 -18.13 -3.12 -5.16
N VAL A 291 -18.17 -2.81 -3.87
CA VAL A 291 -18.07 -3.81 -2.80
C VAL A 291 -19.14 -3.55 -1.74
N ARG A 292 -19.77 -4.60 -1.23
CA ARG A 292 -20.86 -4.48 -0.27
C ARG A 292 -20.87 -5.58 0.78
N THR A 293 -21.34 -5.24 1.97
CA THR A 293 -21.82 -6.18 2.97
C THR A 293 -23.34 -6.22 2.93
N TRP A 294 -23.95 -6.80 3.96
CA TRP A 294 -25.41 -6.75 4.12
C TRP A 294 -25.94 -5.33 4.32
N LEU A 295 -25.17 -4.44 4.95
CA LEU A 295 -25.66 -3.14 5.44
C LEU A 295 -24.86 -1.94 4.91
N ARG A 296 -23.69 -2.18 4.29
CA ARG A 296 -22.81 -1.13 3.76
C ARG A 296 -22.43 -1.45 2.32
N LYS A 297 -22.34 -0.44 1.48
CA LYS A 297 -21.88 -0.56 0.09
C LYS A 297 -20.97 0.61 -0.24
N LEU A 298 -19.85 0.30 -0.87
CA LEU A 298 -18.86 1.24 -1.36
C LEU A 298 -18.76 1.12 -2.87
N ILE A 299 -18.81 2.25 -3.56
CA ILE A 299 -18.51 2.40 -4.98
C ILE A 299 -17.26 3.24 -5.09
N VAL A 300 -16.30 2.80 -5.89
CA VAL A 300 -15.05 3.49 -6.16
C VAL A 300 -14.84 3.54 -7.67
N ASN A 301 -14.70 4.73 -8.23
CA ASN A 301 -14.36 4.95 -9.64
C ASN A 301 -13.03 5.69 -9.71
N ILE A 302 -12.06 5.10 -10.40
CA ILE A 302 -10.69 5.60 -10.48
C ILE A 302 -10.33 5.80 -11.93
N LYS A 303 -9.70 6.92 -12.25
CA LYS A 303 -9.23 7.23 -13.60
C LYS A 303 -7.86 7.88 -13.56
N ALA A 304 -6.94 7.43 -14.41
CA ALA A 304 -5.62 8.02 -14.57
C ALA A 304 -5.32 8.28 -16.05
N PRO A 305 -4.61 9.37 -16.40
CA PRO A 305 -4.12 9.58 -17.76
C PRO A 305 -3.18 8.45 -18.19
N VAL A 306 -3.43 7.81 -19.34
CA VAL A 306 -2.66 6.64 -19.80
C VAL A 306 -1.16 6.95 -19.95
N GLY A 307 -0.81 8.16 -20.39
CA GLY A 307 0.59 8.59 -20.53
C GLY A 307 1.30 8.94 -19.21
N SER A 308 0.61 8.85 -18.06
CA SER A 308 1.17 9.20 -16.75
C SER A 308 1.67 8.00 -15.94
N PHE A 309 1.53 6.78 -16.49
CA PHE A 309 1.98 5.57 -15.82
C PHE A 309 3.50 5.38 -15.95
N LEU A 310 4.19 5.30 -14.81
CA LEU A 310 5.61 5.00 -14.73
C LEU A 310 5.81 3.52 -14.38
N GLY A 311 6.86 2.90 -14.93
CA GLY A 311 7.17 1.50 -14.65
C GLY A 311 7.82 1.33 -13.29
N LEU A 312 7.37 0.33 -12.54
CA LEU A 312 7.89 -0.02 -11.22
C LEU A 312 8.41 -1.46 -11.20
N PRO A 313 9.57 -1.72 -10.58
CA PRO A 313 9.99 -3.08 -10.30
C PRO A 313 9.09 -3.73 -9.24
N ALA A 314 8.72 -5.00 -9.45
CA ALA A 314 7.94 -5.75 -8.46
C ALA A 314 8.72 -6.96 -7.92
N PRO A 315 8.59 -7.30 -6.64
CA PRO A 315 9.28 -8.44 -6.04
C PRO A 315 8.63 -9.77 -6.45
N LEU A 316 9.38 -10.57 -7.18
CA LEU A 316 9.04 -11.93 -7.59
C LEU A 316 10.02 -12.94 -6.94
N PRO A 317 9.73 -14.25 -6.96
CA PRO A 317 10.57 -15.24 -6.28
C PRO A 317 12.06 -15.21 -6.70
N GLU A 318 12.34 -14.83 -7.94
CA GLU A 318 13.69 -14.74 -8.49
C GLU A 318 14.42 -13.43 -8.18
N GLY A 319 13.71 -12.41 -7.70
CA GLY A 319 14.19 -11.04 -7.51
C GLY A 319 13.20 -9.99 -8.01
N HIS A 320 13.62 -8.72 -8.01
CA HIS A 320 12.79 -7.64 -8.53
C HIS A 320 12.79 -7.64 -10.06
N ARG A 321 11.60 -7.78 -10.66
CA ARG A 321 11.42 -7.67 -12.10
C ARG A 321 11.07 -6.23 -12.47
N PRO A 322 11.91 -5.52 -13.24
CA PRO A 322 11.60 -4.16 -13.70
C PRO A 322 10.31 -4.12 -14.51
N ARG A 323 9.60 -2.99 -14.42
CA ARG A 323 8.40 -2.71 -15.24
C ARG A 323 7.36 -3.83 -15.16
N PHE A 324 7.22 -4.45 -13.99
CA PHE A 324 6.20 -5.46 -13.73
C PHE A 324 4.95 -4.89 -13.07
N ALA A 325 5.03 -3.64 -12.62
CA ALA A 325 3.92 -2.80 -12.23
C ALA A 325 4.03 -1.44 -12.92
N PHE A 326 2.90 -0.75 -13.03
CA PHE A 326 2.84 0.58 -13.59
C PHE A 326 1.91 1.44 -12.75
N GLU A 327 2.43 2.56 -12.25
CA GLU A 327 1.71 3.46 -11.35
C GLU A 327 1.58 4.86 -11.94
N SER A 328 0.40 5.45 -11.80
CA SER A 328 0.16 6.87 -12.05
C SER A 328 -0.12 7.59 -10.75
N PHE A 329 0.57 8.71 -10.51
CA PHE A 329 0.28 9.65 -9.41
C PHE A 329 -0.71 10.77 -9.79
N ARG A 330 -1.26 10.70 -11.01
CA ARG A 330 -2.19 11.69 -11.56
C ARG A 330 -3.60 11.14 -11.65
N ALA A 331 -3.90 10.09 -10.88
CA ALA A 331 -5.22 9.51 -10.86
C ALA A 331 -6.19 10.46 -10.16
N THR A 332 -7.47 10.34 -10.49
CA THR A 332 -8.59 10.91 -9.75
C THR A 332 -9.48 9.78 -9.28
N MET A 333 -10.12 9.99 -8.13
CA MET A 333 -11.02 9.01 -7.54
C MET A 333 -12.34 9.65 -7.15
N TYR A 334 -13.44 8.94 -7.42
CA TYR A 334 -14.76 9.23 -6.88
C TYR A 334 -15.17 8.07 -5.98
N VAL A 335 -15.77 8.39 -4.84
CA VAL A 335 -16.20 7.42 -3.84
C VAL A 335 -17.65 7.68 -3.47
N GLY A 336 -18.47 6.62 -3.45
CA GLY A 336 -19.85 6.65 -2.98
C GLY A 336 -20.09 5.62 -1.87
N LEU A 337 -20.51 6.09 -0.71
CA LEU A 337 -20.86 5.31 0.47
C LEU A 337 -22.38 5.21 0.60
N TYR A 338 -22.87 3.99 0.78
CA TYR A 338 -24.28 3.72 0.94
C TYR A 338 -24.54 2.81 2.12
N THR A 339 -25.63 3.05 2.82
CA THR A 339 -26.11 2.19 3.92
C THR A 339 -27.54 1.75 3.68
N ARG A 340 -27.96 0.72 4.40
CA ARG A 340 -29.36 0.32 4.56
C ARG A 340 -29.52 -0.36 5.91
N ARG A 341 -30.73 -0.40 6.46
CA ARG A 341 -30.99 -1.01 7.77
C ARG A 341 -31.29 -2.50 7.66
N TRP A 342 -31.76 -2.94 6.49
CA TRP A 342 -32.13 -4.33 6.25
C TRP A 342 -31.73 -4.84 4.85
N PRO A 343 -31.41 -6.14 4.65
CA PRO A 343 -30.86 -6.65 3.38
C PRO A 343 -31.73 -6.48 2.12
N TRP A 344 -33.02 -6.15 2.26
CA TRP A 344 -33.95 -5.97 1.15
C TRP A 344 -34.38 -4.51 0.97
N GLU A 345 -33.93 -3.62 1.85
CA GLU A 345 -34.16 -2.18 1.70
C GLU A 345 -33.30 -1.59 0.58
N GLU A 346 -33.78 -0.45 0.07
CA GLU A 346 -33.02 0.39 -0.83
C GLU A 346 -31.76 0.94 -0.16
N TRP A 347 -30.73 1.17 -0.96
CA TRP A 347 -29.48 1.76 -0.50
C TRP A 347 -29.62 3.28 -0.41
N THR A 348 -29.42 3.83 0.79
CA THR A 348 -29.35 5.28 1.01
C THR A 348 -27.91 5.75 0.89
N CYS A 349 -27.65 6.73 0.03
CA CYS A 349 -26.35 7.39 -0.08
C CYS A 349 -26.09 8.21 1.19
N VAL A 350 -24.94 8.00 1.84
CA VAL A 350 -24.58 8.69 3.08
C VAL A 350 -23.36 9.59 2.95
N GLU A 351 -22.51 9.35 1.96
CA GLU A 351 -21.40 10.22 1.56
C GLU A 351 -21.07 9.91 0.10
N ALA A 352 -20.85 10.91 -0.74
CA ALA A 352 -20.50 10.70 -2.15
C ALA A 352 -19.76 11.91 -2.73
N ASP A 353 -18.49 11.73 -3.07
CA ASP A 353 -17.65 12.84 -3.50
C ASP A 353 -16.37 12.36 -4.20
N SER A 354 -15.65 13.29 -4.80
CA SER A 354 -14.26 13.07 -5.20
C SER A 354 -13.40 12.83 -3.96
N CYS A 355 -12.43 11.92 -4.09
CA CYS A 355 -11.46 11.60 -3.05
C CYS A 355 -10.04 11.79 -3.58
N GLY A 356 -9.19 12.42 -2.76
CA GLY A 356 -7.80 12.68 -3.12
C GLY A 356 -7.68 13.89 -4.03
N THR A 357 -8.21 15.03 -3.59
CA THR A 357 -7.96 16.33 -4.20
C THR A 357 -7.34 17.24 -3.14
N THR A 358 -6.22 17.92 -3.45
CA THR A 358 -5.62 18.91 -2.54
C THR A 358 -6.54 20.14 -2.41
N ARG A 359 -6.28 21.02 -1.43
CA ARG A 359 -7.01 22.29 -1.29
C ARG A 359 -7.01 23.14 -2.57
N GLU A 360 -5.95 23.06 -3.37
CA GLU A 360 -5.79 23.77 -4.64
C GLU A 360 -6.44 23.03 -5.83
N GLY A 361 -7.20 21.96 -5.59
CA GLY A 361 -7.87 21.21 -6.64
C GLY A 361 -6.99 20.20 -7.38
N ARG A 362 -5.79 19.89 -6.86
CA ARG A 362 -4.84 19.00 -7.54
C ARG A 362 -5.09 17.53 -7.19
N PRO A 363 -4.98 16.59 -8.13
CA PRO A 363 -5.14 15.18 -7.81
C PRO A 363 -4.06 14.68 -6.84
N SER A 364 -4.48 14.00 -5.77
CA SER A 364 -3.68 13.33 -4.73
C SER A 364 -4.02 11.83 -4.70
N CYS A 365 -4.47 11.29 -5.84
CA CYS A 365 -4.77 9.87 -6.00
C CYS A 365 -3.70 9.19 -6.86
N ALA A 366 -3.37 7.96 -6.49
CA ALA A 366 -2.53 7.09 -7.28
C ALA A 366 -3.27 5.82 -7.69
N LEU A 367 -2.94 5.30 -8.86
CA LEU A 367 -3.48 4.06 -9.42
C LEU A 367 -2.36 3.23 -10.01
N GLU A 368 -2.28 1.98 -9.59
CA GLU A 368 -1.31 1.01 -10.08
C GLU A 368 -2.01 -0.21 -10.71
N PHE A 369 -1.48 -0.66 -11.84
CA PHE A 369 -1.76 -1.97 -12.41
C PHE A 369 -0.50 -2.82 -12.42
N GLY A 370 -0.60 -4.02 -11.86
CA GLY A 370 0.51 -4.97 -11.81
C GLY A 370 0.27 -6.28 -12.56
N GLY A 371 1.36 -6.87 -13.03
CA GLY A 371 1.38 -8.18 -13.68
C GLY A 371 0.39 -8.30 -14.84
N ALA A 372 -0.42 -9.35 -14.84
CA ALA A 372 -1.38 -9.66 -15.89
C ALA A 372 -2.49 -8.60 -16.05
N PHE A 373 -2.72 -7.74 -15.06
CA PHE A 373 -3.76 -6.70 -15.13
C PHE A 373 -3.29 -5.47 -15.90
N CYS A 374 -1.98 -5.35 -16.15
CA CYS A 374 -1.40 -4.25 -16.91
C CYS A 374 -1.05 -4.67 -18.35
N HIS A 375 -1.59 -3.95 -19.34
CA HIS A 375 -1.28 -4.19 -20.75
C HIS A 375 0.18 -3.88 -21.10
N LEU A 376 0.81 -2.90 -20.43
CA LEU A 376 2.22 -2.53 -20.66
C LEU A 376 3.18 -3.66 -20.27
N VAL A 377 2.87 -4.42 -19.20
CA VAL A 377 3.63 -5.61 -18.81
C VAL A 377 3.55 -6.70 -19.91
N GLN A 378 2.41 -6.82 -20.58
CA GLN A 378 2.23 -7.78 -21.67
C GLN A 378 2.99 -7.34 -22.94
N GLU A 379 3.09 -6.03 -23.19
CA GLU A 379 3.82 -5.46 -24.31
C GLU A 379 5.34 -5.56 -24.09
N ASP A 380 5.84 -5.30 -22.88
CA ASP A 380 7.26 -5.47 -22.54
C ASP A 380 7.71 -6.92 -22.68
N LYS A 381 6.88 -7.90 -22.30
CA LYS A 381 7.15 -9.33 -22.52
C LYS A 381 7.30 -9.74 -23.99
N LYS A 382 6.73 -8.97 -24.93
CA LYS A 382 6.87 -9.24 -26.37
C LYS A 382 8.14 -8.61 -26.97
N ARG A 383 8.74 -7.64 -26.26
CA ARG A 383 9.95 -6.93 -26.69
C ARG A 383 11.22 -7.55 -26.16
N ALA A 384 11.16 -8.18 -24.99
CA ALA A 384 12.20 -9.06 -24.44
C ALA A 384 12.18 -10.42 -25.14
#